data_AF-A0A3Q2YKS9-F1
#
_entry.id   AF-A0A3Q2YKS9-F1
#
_cell.length_a   1.000
_cell.length_b   1.000
_cell.length_c   1.000
_cell.angle_alpha   90.00
_cell.angle_beta   90.00
_cell.angle_gamma   90.00
#
_symmetry.space_group_name_H-M   'P 1'
#
loop_
_entity.id
_entity.type
_entity.pdbx_description
1 polymer ?
#
loop_
_entity_poly.entity_id
_entity_poly.type
_entity_poly.pdbx_seq_one_letter_code
_entity_poly.pdbx_strand_id
1 'polypeptide(L)'
;EMEDPLMDLVPPEEYVVLWSFTGRCSEEQLSISKGDQLMVHAKITPEWWWAELRGVFGYVPANYLSQGASEEEEEEDAWQDEEYYSTYGTLVGFFESLLPQKNAAIRQQIIVYAVEASSMVEHTRELVKQNACEEVVTVLQGRAEEIQLPEQVDVLVSEWMGNCLLFEFMVESVLLARDRWLREGGMMWPSSAALTLVPCQAHQYYSEKMAFWEKPYGLDFTPLQPLALQEFFAKPKFSHLMEPGDRLASPADVICLDMHTLQVADLEEMQGKFQFRLDKSGVFHGFTAWFSVCFNSLEEGGAPVELNTGPDSEPTHWKQTLFMLDEPVSVHAADRISGSIILRRNPVWRRHLTVTLHWDISGHTQEAAGMKSFPMWR
;
A
#
# COMPACT_ATOMS: atom_id res chain seq x y z
N GLU A 1 10.74 -42.94 -49.95
CA GLU A 1 10.61 -43.60 -48.62
C GLU A 1 11.78 -43.20 -47.76
N MET A 2 11.52 -43.11 -46.46
CA MET A 2 12.38 -42.69 -45.34
C MET A 2 12.56 -41.17 -45.19
N GLU A 3 12.24 -40.54 -44.07
CA GLU A 3 11.70 -40.97 -42.77
C GLU A 3 11.38 -39.65 -42.04
N ASP A 4 10.15 -39.47 -41.54
CA ASP A 4 9.77 -38.32 -40.70
C ASP A 4 9.92 -38.76 -39.23
N PRO A 5 10.92 -38.26 -38.49
CA PRO A 5 11.26 -38.82 -37.20
C PRO A 5 10.50 -38.08 -36.08
N LEU A 6 9.80 -38.88 -35.26
CA LEU A 6 9.33 -38.54 -33.90
C LEU A 6 8.09 -37.63 -33.81
N MET A 7 6.95 -38.13 -34.27
CA MET A 7 5.71 -38.01 -33.49
C MET A 7 5.84 -38.93 -32.27
N ASP A 8 6.52 -38.46 -31.23
CA ASP A 8 6.43 -39.07 -29.91
C ASP A 8 5.03 -38.81 -29.36
N LEU A 9 4.29 -39.90 -29.18
CA LEU A 9 2.93 -40.01 -28.67
C LEU A 9 2.86 -39.53 -27.21
N VAL A 10 2.78 -38.21 -27.00
CA VAL A 10 2.13 -37.70 -25.79
C VAL A 10 0.62 -37.85 -26.04
N PRO A 11 -0.13 -38.59 -25.20
CA PRO A 11 -1.58 -38.64 -25.34
C PRO A 11 -2.10 -37.20 -25.22
N PRO A 12 -3.00 -36.78 -26.10
CA PRO A 12 -3.45 -35.42 -26.05
C PRO A 12 -4.17 -35.16 -24.72
N GLU A 13 -3.89 -33.99 -24.15
CA GLU A 13 -4.36 -33.60 -22.84
C GLU A 13 -5.62 -32.73 -22.97
N GLU A 14 -6.63 -32.97 -22.14
CA GLU A 14 -7.86 -32.17 -22.13
C GLU A 14 -7.67 -30.88 -21.32
N TYR A 15 -8.08 -29.76 -21.90
CA TYR A 15 -8.04 -28.43 -21.27
C TYR A 15 -9.38 -27.71 -21.43
N VAL A 16 -9.68 -26.84 -20.45
CA VAL A 16 -10.84 -25.94 -20.50
C VAL A 16 -10.38 -24.53 -20.83
N VAL A 17 -11.11 -23.89 -21.73
CA VAL A 17 -10.85 -22.51 -22.16
C VAL A 17 -11.35 -21.52 -21.10
N LEU A 18 -10.43 -20.78 -20.48
CA LEU A 18 -10.74 -19.76 -19.45
C LEU A 18 -11.22 -18.43 -20.05
N TRP A 19 -10.71 -18.08 -21.24
CA TRP A 19 -11.02 -16.82 -21.92
C TRP A 19 -11.27 -17.05 -23.42
N SER A 20 -12.19 -16.31 -24.02
CA SER A 20 -12.46 -16.42 -25.46
C SER A 20 -11.34 -15.79 -26.29
N PHE A 21 -10.93 -16.46 -27.36
CA PHE A 21 -9.94 -15.96 -28.32
C PHE A 21 -10.46 -16.13 -29.75
N THR A 22 -10.31 -15.08 -30.56
CA THR A 22 -10.66 -15.12 -31.98
C THR A 22 -9.39 -14.99 -32.80
N GLY A 23 -9.07 -16.03 -33.57
CA GLY A 23 -7.92 -16.03 -34.47
C GLY A 23 -8.03 -14.90 -35.49
N ARG A 24 -6.96 -14.09 -35.63
CA ARG A 24 -6.99 -12.86 -36.45
C ARG A 24 -6.40 -13.06 -37.85
N CYS A 25 -5.73 -14.18 -38.16
CA CYS A 25 -5.18 -14.45 -39.50
C CYS A 25 -4.76 -15.94 -39.71
N SER A 26 -4.98 -16.43 -40.95
CA SER A 26 -4.68 -17.77 -41.55
C SER A 26 -5.35 -19.01 -40.94
N GLU A 27 -5.53 -20.05 -41.77
CA GLU A 27 -6.17 -21.36 -41.51
C GLU A 27 -5.52 -22.18 -40.37
N GLU A 28 -4.62 -21.58 -39.61
CA GLU A 28 -3.80 -22.21 -38.58
C GLU A 28 -4.17 -21.74 -37.16
N GLN A 29 -4.95 -20.66 -36.97
CA GLN A 29 -5.37 -20.20 -35.64
C GLN A 29 -6.79 -20.65 -35.30
N LEU A 30 -6.96 -21.27 -34.13
CA LEU A 30 -8.25 -21.78 -33.69
C LEU A 30 -9.00 -20.72 -32.88
N SER A 31 -10.26 -20.45 -33.25
CA SER A 31 -11.13 -19.58 -32.46
C SER A 31 -11.81 -20.39 -31.36
N ILE A 32 -11.67 -19.95 -30.11
CA ILE A 32 -12.12 -20.66 -28.90
C ILE A 32 -13.00 -19.73 -28.06
N SER A 33 -14.02 -20.28 -27.40
CA SER A 33 -14.89 -19.53 -26.48
C SER A 33 -14.66 -19.98 -25.04
N LYS A 34 -14.79 -19.07 -24.07
CA LYS A 34 -14.76 -19.41 -22.63
C LYS A 34 -15.73 -20.56 -22.34
N GLY A 35 -15.23 -21.59 -21.67
CA GLY A 35 -15.96 -22.82 -21.32
C GLY A 35 -15.87 -23.94 -22.36
N ASP A 36 -15.27 -23.71 -23.53
CA ASP A 36 -15.02 -24.80 -24.48
C ASP A 36 -13.99 -25.79 -23.90
N GLN A 37 -14.20 -27.08 -24.17
CA GLN A 37 -13.24 -28.15 -23.91
C GLN A 37 -12.47 -28.44 -25.20
N LEU A 38 -11.14 -28.34 -25.13
CA LEU A 38 -10.27 -28.63 -26.26
C LEU A 38 -9.17 -29.59 -25.87
N MET A 39 -8.60 -30.20 -26.90
CA MET A 39 -7.63 -31.26 -26.78
C MET A 39 -6.27 -30.76 -27.25
N VAL A 40 -5.30 -30.63 -26.34
CA VAL A 40 -3.96 -30.11 -26.65
C VAL A 40 -3.07 -31.26 -27.09
N HIS A 41 -2.60 -31.18 -28.35
CA HIS A 41 -1.79 -32.22 -28.98
C HIS A 41 -0.30 -31.93 -28.88
N ALA A 42 0.11 -30.65 -28.94
CA ALA A 42 1.52 -30.28 -28.81
C ALA A 42 1.72 -28.87 -28.22
N LYS A 43 2.64 -28.75 -27.27
CA LYS A 43 3.04 -27.48 -26.65
C LYS A 43 4.23 -26.89 -27.41
N ILE A 44 3.95 -26.29 -28.56
CA ILE A 44 4.99 -25.84 -29.52
C ILE A 44 5.89 -24.75 -28.92
N THR A 45 5.30 -23.79 -28.21
CA THR A 45 6.02 -22.75 -27.46
C THR A 45 5.36 -22.52 -26.09
N PRO A 46 6.00 -21.79 -25.17
CA PRO A 46 5.36 -21.40 -23.90
C PRO A 46 4.06 -20.60 -24.08
N GLU A 47 3.91 -19.92 -25.21
CA GLU A 47 2.77 -19.01 -25.47
C GLU A 47 1.71 -19.61 -26.40
N TRP A 48 2.10 -20.49 -27.33
CA TRP A 48 1.22 -21.05 -28.36
C TRP A 48 1.27 -22.57 -28.40
N TRP A 49 0.10 -23.19 -28.23
CA TRP A 49 -0.09 -24.64 -28.26
C TRP A 49 -0.94 -25.03 -29.46
N TRP A 50 -0.68 -26.23 -29.98
CA TRP A 50 -1.47 -26.85 -31.04
C TRP A 50 -2.58 -27.68 -30.42
N ALA A 51 -3.82 -27.31 -30.71
CA ALA A 51 -5.00 -27.92 -30.11
C ALA A 51 -6.10 -28.22 -31.13
N GLU A 52 -7.03 -29.08 -30.72
CA GLU A 52 -8.20 -29.49 -31.48
C GLU A 52 -9.48 -29.13 -30.71
N LEU A 53 -10.38 -28.40 -31.37
CA LEU A 53 -11.74 -28.12 -30.88
C LEU A 53 -12.75 -28.62 -31.91
N ARG A 54 -13.56 -29.62 -31.54
CA ARG A 54 -14.64 -30.18 -32.36
C ARG A 54 -14.18 -30.60 -33.78
N GLY A 55 -12.99 -31.20 -33.88
CA GLY A 55 -12.42 -31.68 -35.15
C GLY A 55 -11.70 -30.62 -35.99
N VAL A 56 -11.58 -29.39 -35.50
CA VAL A 56 -10.79 -28.32 -36.13
C VAL A 56 -9.50 -28.14 -35.34
N PHE A 57 -8.36 -28.20 -36.04
CA PHE A 57 -7.03 -28.04 -35.45
C PHE A 57 -6.53 -26.61 -35.65
N GLY A 58 -5.82 -26.09 -34.66
CA GLY A 58 -5.12 -24.82 -34.79
C GLY A 58 -4.36 -24.42 -33.54
N TYR A 59 -3.64 -23.31 -33.65
CA TYR A 59 -2.91 -22.68 -32.56
C TYR A 59 -3.84 -21.94 -31.63
N VAL A 60 -3.63 -22.13 -30.33
CA VAL A 60 -4.33 -21.45 -29.23
C VAL A 60 -3.32 -20.88 -28.22
N PRO A 61 -3.62 -19.74 -27.59
CA PRO A 61 -2.77 -19.21 -26.53
C PRO A 61 -2.77 -20.13 -25.30
N ALA A 62 -1.58 -20.51 -24.83
CA ALA A 62 -1.40 -21.39 -23.67
C ALA A 62 -2.03 -20.82 -22.39
N ASN A 63 -1.88 -19.51 -22.20
CA ASN A 63 -2.43 -18.78 -21.08
C ASN A 63 -3.95 -18.63 -21.14
N TYR A 64 -4.66 -19.26 -22.09
CA TYR A 64 -6.13 -19.25 -22.16
C TYR A 64 -6.73 -20.58 -21.73
N LEU A 65 -5.90 -21.53 -21.29
CA LEU A 65 -6.26 -22.91 -21.04
C LEU A 65 -5.89 -23.31 -19.60
N SER A 66 -6.75 -24.12 -18.96
CA SER A 66 -6.47 -24.74 -17.66
C SER A 66 -6.70 -26.25 -17.71
N GLN A 67 -5.83 -27.01 -17.04
CA GLN A 67 -5.91 -28.46 -16.92
C GLN A 67 -6.67 -28.82 -15.64
N GLY A 68 -7.94 -29.17 -15.78
CA GLY A 68 -8.83 -29.48 -14.67
C GLY A 68 -9.77 -28.33 -14.34
N ALA A 69 -11.05 -28.49 -14.69
CA ALA A 69 -12.11 -27.70 -14.09
C ALA A 69 -12.40 -28.25 -12.70
N SER A 70 -11.79 -27.66 -11.68
CA SER A 70 -12.56 -27.36 -10.47
C SER A 70 -13.16 -25.98 -10.68
N GLU A 71 -14.49 -25.90 -10.69
CA GLU A 71 -15.19 -24.66 -10.35
C GLU A 71 -14.93 -24.40 -8.85
N GLU A 72 -13.69 -24.07 -8.51
CA GLU A 72 -13.44 -23.17 -7.40
C GLU A 72 -13.51 -21.81 -8.06
N GLU A 73 -14.58 -21.07 -7.78
CA GLU A 73 -14.45 -19.62 -7.77
C GLU A 73 -13.24 -19.36 -6.86
N GLU A 74 -12.06 -19.11 -7.44
CA GLU A 74 -10.98 -18.50 -6.69
C GLU A 74 -11.60 -17.22 -6.14
N GLU A 75 -12.01 -17.23 -4.87
CA GLU A 75 -12.29 -16.01 -4.14
C GLU A 75 -11.01 -15.21 -4.29
N GLU A 76 -11.03 -14.19 -5.15
CA GLU A 76 -9.92 -13.25 -5.28
C GLU A 76 -9.59 -12.81 -3.86
N ASP A 77 -8.41 -13.19 -3.36
CA ASP A 77 -7.99 -12.90 -2.00
C ASP A 77 -7.97 -11.38 -1.83
N ALA A 78 -9.05 -10.88 -1.22
CA ALA A 78 -9.32 -9.47 -1.01
C ALA A 78 -8.20 -8.76 -0.24
N TRP A 79 -7.42 -9.54 0.53
CA TRP A 79 -6.28 -9.07 1.30
C TRP A 79 -4.94 -9.34 0.61
N GLN A 80 -4.88 -10.15 -0.44
CA GLN A 80 -3.63 -10.43 -1.17
C GLN A 80 -2.52 -10.91 -0.22
N ASP A 81 -2.86 -11.76 0.76
CA ASP A 81 -2.00 -12.15 1.87
C ASP A 81 -0.74 -12.88 1.38
N GLU A 82 -0.87 -13.77 0.38
CA GLU A 82 0.28 -14.49 -0.17
C GLU A 82 1.31 -13.52 -0.78
N GLU A 83 0.87 -12.57 -1.62
CA GLU A 83 1.75 -11.56 -2.22
C GLU A 83 2.34 -10.65 -1.14
N TYR A 84 1.50 -10.15 -0.22
CA TYR A 84 1.89 -9.25 0.85
C TYR A 84 2.99 -9.85 1.73
N TYR A 85 2.74 -11.00 2.35
CA TYR A 85 3.71 -11.60 3.29
C TYR A 85 4.97 -12.12 2.60
N SER A 86 4.92 -12.45 1.29
CA SER A 86 6.11 -12.79 0.53
C SER A 86 7.10 -11.62 0.41
N THR A 87 6.60 -10.38 0.35
CA THR A 87 7.44 -9.17 0.21
C THR A 87 8.10 -8.76 1.54
N TYR A 88 7.45 -9.04 2.67
CA TYR A 88 7.95 -8.74 4.03
C TYR A 88 9.00 -9.73 4.54
N GLY A 89 9.20 -10.87 3.87
CA GLY A 89 10.26 -11.84 4.14
C GLY A 89 11.70 -11.32 3.96
N THR A 90 11.92 -10.00 3.86
CA THR A 90 13.25 -9.39 3.64
C THR A 90 13.60 -8.21 4.56
N LEU A 91 12.82 -7.89 5.60
CA LEU A 91 13.08 -6.72 6.46
C LEU A 91 13.59 -7.10 7.85
N VAL A 92 14.90 -6.88 8.08
CA VAL A 92 15.58 -6.96 9.39
C VAL A 92 15.98 -5.53 9.78
N GLY A 93 15.29 -4.92 10.74
CA GLY A 93 15.67 -3.59 11.23
C GLY A 93 15.04 -3.15 12.54
N PHE A 94 13.84 -3.61 12.87
CA PHE A 94 13.11 -3.07 14.03
C PHE A 94 13.51 -3.69 15.39
N PHE A 95 14.00 -4.94 15.39
CA PHE A 95 14.28 -5.71 16.61
C PHE A 95 15.47 -5.21 17.45
N GLU A 96 16.38 -4.41 16.90
CA GLU A 96 17.52 -3.89 17.67
C GLU A 96 17.12 -2.82 18.71
N SER A 97 16.02 -2.08 18.50
CA SER A 97 15.63 -0.96 19.36
C SER A 97 14.89 -1.39 20.65
N LEU A 98 14.39 -2.62 20.69
CA LEU A 98 13.59 -3.16 21.80
C LEU A 98 14.40 -4.02 22.79
N LEU A 99 15.70 -4.22 22.56
CA LEU A 99 16.56 -5.02 23.45
C LEU A 99 17.00 -4.20 24.67
N PRO A 100 16.57 -4.55 25.90
CA PRO A 100 16.95 -3.81 27.10
C PRO A 100 18.43 -4.07 27.41
N GLN A 101 19.29 -3.08 27.21
CA GLN A 101 20.62 -3.10 27.81
C GLN A 101 20.51 -2.93 29.33
N LYS A 102 21.04 -3.92 30.05
CA LYS A 102 21.46 -3.89 31.47
C LYS A 102 20.36 -3.79 32.53
N ASN A 103 19.77 -4.92 32.92
CA ASN A 103 19.57 -5.30 34.34
C ASN A 103 19.03 -6.73 34.50
N ALA A 104 19.81 -7.62 35.12
CA ALA A 104 19.48 -9.04 35.25
C ALA A 104 18.32 -9.33 36.23
N ALA A 105 17.96 -8.38 37.11
CA ALA A 105 16.94 -8.57 38.14
C ALA A 105 15.49 -8.38 37.66
N ILE A 106 15.26 -7.64 36.56
CA ILE A 106 13.92 -7.39 35.99
C ILE A 106 13.48 -8.54 35.06
N ARG A 107 14.42 -9.39 34.61
CA ARG A 107 14.19 -10.49 33.66
C ARG A 107 13.21 -11.57 34.13
N GLN A 108 12.85 -11.64 35.41
CA GLN A 108 12.05 -12.75 35.95
C GLN A 108 10.52 -12.58 35.82
N GLN A 109 10.02 -11.49 35.23
CA GLN A 109 8.56 -11.23 35.15
C GLN A 109 8.05 -10.72 33.79
N ILE A 110 8.92 -10.56 32.78
CA ILE A 110 8.51 -10.06 31.46
C ILE A 110 8.50 -11.25 30.49
N ILE A 111 7.37 -11.46 29.84
CA ILE A 111 7.19 -12.41 28.74
C ILE A 111 6.84 -11.60 27.51
N VAL A 112 7.48 -11.92 26.38
CA VAL A 112 7.26 -11.24 25.10
C VAL A 112 6.74 -12.27 24.09
N TYR A 113 5.61 -11.97 23.46
CA TYR A 113 5.09 -12.72 22.33
C TYR A 113 5.38 -11.95 21.04
N ALA A 114 6.32 -12.45 20.24
CA ALA A 114 6.63 -11.89 18.93
C ALA A 114 5.82 -12.65 17.87
N VAL A 115 4.83 -11.97 17.27
CA VAL A 115 3.89 -12.56 16.31
C VAL A 115 4.26 -12.09 14.91
N GLU A 116 4.53 -13.05 14.02
CA GLU A 116 4.94 -12.78 12.64
C GLU A 116 4.29 -13.82 11.72
N ALA A 117 3.61 -13.36 10.65
CA ALA A 117 2.92 -14.27 9.73
C ALA A 117 3.85 -14.79 8.62
N SER A 118 4.83 -14.00 8.20
CA SER A 118 5.73 -14.31 7.09
C SER A 118 6.79 -15.36 7.44
N SER A 119 7.53 -15.79 6.41
CA SER A 119 8.67 -16.71 6.55
C SER A 119 9.85 -16.13 7.34
N MET A 120 9.85 -14.82 7.63
CA MET A 120 10.87 -14.17 8.46
C MET A 120 10.91 -14.71 9.90
N VAL A 121 9.86 -15.40 10.32
CA VAL A 121 9.76 -16.02 11.64
C VAL A 121 10.93 -16.96 11.95
N GLU A 122 11.45 -17.70 10.96
CA GLU A 122 12.56 -18.66 11.17
C GLU A 122 13.86 -17.92 11.48
N HIS A 123 14.12 -16.83 10.77
CA HIS A 123 15.25 -15.96 11.05
C HIS A 123 15.08 -15.24 12.39
N THR A 124 13.86 -14.82 12.72
CA THR A 124 13.54 -14.17 14.00
C THR A 124 13.82 -15.12 15.18
N ARG A 125 13.44 -16.40 15.08
CA ARG A 125 13.78 -17.42 16.08
C ARG A 125 15.29 -17.57 16.25
N GLU A 126 16.04 -17.63 15.16
CA GLU A 126 17.51 -17.72 15.21
C GLU A 126 18.13 -16.46 15.84
N LEU A 127 17.61 -15.27 15.55
CA LEU A 127 18.06 -14.02 16.19
C LEU A 127 17.79 -14.02 17.69
N VAL A 128 16.61 -14.45 18.13
CA VAL A 128 16.25 -14.56 19.55
C VAL A 128 17.21 -15.51 20.27
N LYS A 129 17.54 -16.64 19.64
CA LYS A 129 18.52 -17.62 20.13
C LYS A 129 19.93 -17.07 20.22
N GLN A 130 20.43 -16.47 19.14
CA GLN A 130 21.79 -15.91 19.09
C GLN A 130 21.99 -14.79 20.12
N ASN A 131 20.94 -14.05 20.45
CA ASN A 131 20.97 -12.99 21.45
C ASN A 131 20.58 -13.45 22.86
N ALA A 132 20.47 -14.77 23.10
CA ALA A 132 20.15 -15.37 24.40
C ALA A 132 18.87 -14.80 25.05
N CYS A 133 17.83 -14.61 24.23
CA CYS A 133 16.52 -14.06 24.64
C CYS A 133 15.39 -15.10 24.66
N GLU A 134 15.68 -16.39 24.39
CA GLU A 134 14.68 -17.48 24.30
C GLU A 134 13.87 -17.69 25.58
N GLU A 135 14.43 -17.35 26.75
CA GLU A 135 13.73 -17.46 28.05
C GLU A 135 12.66 -16.36 28.25
N VAL A 136 12.67 -15.32 27.42
CA VAL A 136 11.81 -14.13 27.53
C VAL A 136 10.91 -13.99 26.31
N VAL A 137 11.44 -14.25 25.11
CA VAL A 137 10.75 -14.02 23.84
C VAL A 137 10.29 -15.34 23.24
N THR A 138 8.98 -15.50 23.12
CA THR A 138 8.35 -16.59 22.37
C THR A 138 7.92 -16.08 20.99
N VAL A 139 8.45 -16.69 19.94
CA VAL A 139 8.14 -16.32 18.55
C VAL A 139 7.04 -17.23 18.00
N LEU A 140 5.91 -16.64 17.62
CA LEU A 140 4.72 -17.31 17.10
C LEU A 140 4.56 -17.01 15.61
N GLN A 141 4.45 -18.07 14.80
CA GLN A 141 4.15 -17.93 13.37
C GLN A 141 2.64 -17.93 13.17
N GLY A 142 2.10 -16.88 12.56
CA GLY A 142 0.70 -16.78 12.19
C GLY A 142 0.20 -15.34 12.14
N ARG A 143 -1.00 -15.17 11.58
CA ARG A 143 -1.67 -13.87 11.55
C ARG A 143 -2.20 -13.51 12.94
N ALA A 144 -2.23 -12.22 13.27
CA ALA A 144 -2.63 -11.73 14.59
C ALA A 144 -4.07 -12.16 14.97
N GLU A 145 -4.91 -12.35 13.96
CA GLU A 145 -6.30 -12.78 13.99
C GLU A 145 -6.45 -14.26 14.39
N GLU A 146 -5.44 -15.08 14.09
CA GLU A 146 -5.48 -16.55 14.17
C GLU A 146 -4.67 -17.11 15.33
N ILE A 147 -3.64 -16.38 15.78
CA ILE A 147 -2.79 -16.83 16.87
C ILE A 147 -3.59 -17.04 18.17
N GLN A 148 -3.06 -17.91 19.02
CA GLN A 148 -3.56 -18.13 20.37
C GLN A 148 -2.44 -17.83 21.37
N LEU A 149 -2.64 -16.83 22.23
CA LEU A 149 -1.74 -16.56 23.33
C LEU A 149 -2.12 -17.38 24.57
N PRO A 150 -1.15 -17.73 25.43
CA PRO A 150 -1.43 -18.37 26.73
C PRO A 150 -2.22 -17.47 27.69
N GLU A 151 -2.02 -16.16 27.60
CA GLU A 151 -2.64 -15.14 28.45
C GLU A 151 -2.82 -13.81 27.70
N GLN A 152 -3.62 -12.90 28.27
CA GLN A 152 -3.71 -11.52 27.78
C GLN A 152 -2.43 -10.75 28.09
N VAL A 153 -2.16 -9.69 27.32
CA VAL A 153 -0.96 -8.87 27.43
C VAL A 153 -1.25 -7.52 28.08
N ASP A 154 -0.23 -6.98 28.74
CA ASP A 154 -0.25 -5.69 29.42
C ASP A 154 0.04 -4.52 28.48
N VAL A 155 0.82 -4.80 27.43
CA VAL A 155 1.27 -3.85 26.42
C VAL A 155 1.17 -4.53 25.06
N LEU A 156 0.56 -3.84 24.10
CA LEU A 156 0.55 -4.24 22.69
C LEU A 156 1.34 -3.19 21.92
N VAL A 157 2.46 -3.63 21.35
CA VAL A 157 3.35 -2.78 20.54
C VAL A 157 3.40 -3.32 19.11
N SER A 158 3.25 -2.43 18.13
CA SER A 158 3.37 -2.78 16.72
C SER A 158 3.83 -1.57 15.90
N GLU A 159 4.62 -1.84 14.87
CA GLU A 159 4.91 -0.91 13.79
C GLU A 159 4.04 -1.35 12.61
N TRP A 160 2.95 -0.62 12.37
CA TRP A 160 1.91 -0.99 11.40
C TRP A 160 1.67 0.09 10.35
N MET A 161 2.36 1.22 10.44
CA MET A 161 1.99 2.42 9.71
C MET A 161 2.42 2.31 8.25
N GLY A 162 1.49 2.54 7.33
CA GLY A 162 1.76 2.58 5.90
C GLY A 162 1.90 4.01 5.34
N ASN A 163 2.00 4.11 4.02
CA ASN A 163 1.88 5.41 3.33
C ASN A 163 0.55 6.09 3.69
N CYS A 164 0.58 7.39 3.97
CA CYS A 164 -0.58 8.13 4.51
C CYS A 164 -1.23 7.44 5.72
N LEU A 165 -0.41 6.86 6.60
CA LEU A 165 -0.77 6.16 7.84
C LEU A 165 -1.49 4.82 7.65
N LEU A 166 -2.52 4.77 6.79
CA LEU A 166 -3.47 3.65 6.72
C LEU A 166 -3.28 2.71 5.53
N PHE A 167 -2.43 3.02 4.55
CA PHE A 167 -2.19 2.12 3.42
C PHE A 167 -1.69 0.76 3.92
N GLU A 168 -2.14 -0.33 3.28
CA GLU A 168 -1.98 -1.75 3.69
C GLU A 168 -2.93 -2.21 4.81
N PHE A 169 -3.56 -1.30 5.55
CA PHE A 169 -4.55 -1.57 6.61
C PHE A 169 -4.11 -2.60 7.67
N MET A 170 -2.79 -2.74 7.92
CA MET A 170 -2.27 -3.56 9.03
C MET A 170 -2.82 -3.10 10.40
N VAL A 171 -3.27 -1.84 10.49
CA VAL A 171 -3.98 -1.32 11.65
C VAL A 171 -5.19 -2.17 12.04
N GLU A 172 -5.90 -2.79 11.08
CA GLU A 172 -7.05 -3.66 11.41
C GLU A 172 -6.60 -4.87 12.23
N SER A 173 -5.52 -5.55 11.82
CA SER A 173 -4.92 -6.64 12.57
C SER A 173 -4.50 -6.21 13.98
N VAL A 174 -3.99 -4.98 14.11
CA VAL A 174 -3.61 -4.39 15.40
C VAL A 174 -4.83 -4.13 16.29
N LEU A 175 -5.95 -3.62 15.73
CA LEU A 175 -7.20 -3.42 16.47
C LEU A 175 -7.82 -4.75 16.90
N LEU A 176 -7.81 -5.76 16.03
CA LEU A 176 -8.29 -7.11 16.36
C LEU A 176 -7.44 -7.75 17.46
N ALA A 177 -6.11 -7.57 17.41
CA ALA A 177 -5.20 -8.01 18.46
C ALA A 177 -5.45 -7.26 19.78
N ARG A 178 -5.70 -5.94 19.73
CA ARG A 178 -6.08 -5.14 20.92
C ARG A 178 -7.33 -5.73 21.55
N ASP A 179 -8.40 -5.88 20.78
CA ASP A 179 -9.71 -6.29 21.29
C ASP A 179 -9.70 -7.70 21.87
N ARG A 180 -8.83 -8.58 21.36
CA ARG A 180 -8.72 -9.96 21.81
C ARG A 180 -7.71 -10.16 22.94
N TRP A 181 -6.56 -9.51 22.86
CA TRP A 181 -5.39 -9.86 23.67
C TRP A 181 -4.97 -8.78 24.66
N LEU A 182 -5.29 -7.52 24.44
CA LEU A 182 -4.92 -6.47 25.39
C LEU A 182 -5.89 -6.51 26.58
N ARG A 183 -5.34 -6.60 27.80
CA ARG A 183 -6.17 -6.53 29.01
C ARG A 183 -6.82 -5.16 29.16
N GLU A 184 -7.89 -5.09 29.95
CA GLU A 184 -8.47 -3.80 30.34
C GLU A 184 -7.42 -2.90 31.04
N GLY A 185 -7.27 -1.67 30.56
CA GLY A 185 -6.24 -0.73 31.04
C GLY A 185 -4.83 -1.03 30.54
N GLY A 186 -4.64 -1.97 29.62
CA GLY A 186 -3.37 -2.20 28.93
C GLY A 186 -2.97 -1.03 28.03
N MET A 187 -1.67 -0.95 27.71
CA MET A 187 -1.11 0.14 26.90
C MET A 187 -1.01 -0.25 25.42
N MET A 188 -1.51 0.61 24.54
CA MET A 188 -1.27 0.54 23.10
C MET A 188 -0.05 1.36 22.70
N TRP A 189 0.84 0.78 21.90
CA TRP A 189 1.97 1.46 21.28
C TRP A 189 2.00 1.23 19.76
N PRO A 190 1.86 2.30 18.94
CA PRO A 190 1.58 3.67 19.34
C PRO A 190 0.21 3.84 20.02
N SER A 191 0.12 4.82 20.93
CA SER A 191 -1.08 5.16 21.70
C SER A 191 -2.05 6.03 20.90
N SER A 192 -1.53 6.88 20.03
CA SER A 192 -2.29 7.71 19.11
C SER A 192 -1.51 7.95 17.82
N ALA A 193 -2.21 8.30 16.76
CA ALA A 193 -1.62 8.65 15.47
C ALA A 193 -2.32 9.88 14.87
N ALA A 194 -1.60 10.67 14.09
CA ALA A 194 -2.15 11.80 13.35
C ALA A 194 -1.65 11.78 11.90
N LEU A 195 -2.57 12.01 10.95
CA LEU A 195 -2.23 12.33 9.56
C LEU A 195 -2.20 13.85 9.42
N THR A 196 -1.05 14.37 9.02
CA THR A 196 -0.79 15.79 8.83
C THR A 196 -0.79 16.13 7.34
N LEU A 197 -1.36 17.27 6.96
CA LEU A 197 -1.45 17.76 5.59
C LEU A 197 -0.91 19.19 5.48
N VAL A 198 -0.29 19.53 4.35
CA VAL A 198 0.13 20.91 4.05
C VAL A 198 0.02 21.22 2.55
N PRO A 199 -0.41 22.43 2.14
CA PRO A 199 -0.27 22.88 0.76
C PRO A 199 1.20 23.16 0.44
N CYS A 200 1.67 22.69 -0.71
CA CYS A 200 3.08 22.74 -1.06
C CYS A 200 3.33 23.17 -2.51
N GLN A 201 4.57 23.60 -2.73
CA GLN A 201 5.17 23.74 -4.04
C GLN A 201 5.86 22.41 -4.41
N ALA A 202 5.86 22.07 -5.70
CA ALA A 202 6.51 20.85 -6.19
C ALA A 202 7.13 21.09 -7.58
N HIS A 203 7.79 22.24 -7.75
CA HIS A 203 8.28 22.74 -9.04
C HIS A 203 9.14 21.74 -9.78
N GLN A 204 10.09 21.09 -9.09
CA GLN A 204 10.99 20.13 -9.71
C GLN A 204 10.19 18.95 -10.30
N TYR A 205 9.31 18.35 -9.51
CA TYR A 205 8.52 17.21 -9.94
C TYR A 205 7.54 17.57 -11.06
N TYR A 206 6.89 18.73 -10.96
CA TYR A 206 6.02 19.24 -12.02
C TYR A 206 6.80 19.48 -13.32
N SER A 207 7.98 20.09 -13.23
CA SER A 207 8.81 20.39 -14.41
C SER A 207 9.29 19.11 -15.10
N GLU A 208 9.74 18.12 -14.33
CA GLU A 208 10.19 16.82 -14.83
C GLU A 208 9.07 16.03 -15.52
N LYS A 209 7.83 16.13 -15.04
CA LYS A 209 6.72 15.28 -15.52
C LYS A 209 5.75 15.97 -16.47
N MET A 210 5.62 17.30 -16.40
CA MET A 210 4.70 18.08 -17.24
C MET A 210 5.41 19.06 -18.15
N ALA A 211 6.24 19.95 -17.61
CA ALA A 211 6.86 21.01 -18.41
C ALA A 211 7.80 20.45 -19.50
N PHE A 212 8.35 19.25 -19.28
CA PHE A 212 9.12 18.51 -20.29
C PHE A 212 8.38 18.37 -21.63
N TRP A 213 7.06 18.18 -21.61
CA TRP A 213 6.26 17.94 -22.82
C TRP A 213 5.94 19.20 -23.61
N GLU A 214 6.23 20.40 -23.11
CA GLU A 214 5.93 21.62 -23.87
C GLU A 214 6.76 21.73 -25.14
N LYS A 215 8.09 21.61 -25.01
CA LYS A 215 9.03 21.75 -26.15
C LYS A 215 10.28 20.85 -26.05
N PRO A 216 10.14 19.52 -25.89
CA PRO A 216 11.30 18.65 -25.92
C PRO A 216 11.99 18.76 -27.28
N TYR A 217 13.28 19.10 -27.28
CA TYR A 217 14.09 19.30 -28.50
C TYR A 217 13.51 20.35 -29.47
N GLY A 218 12.68 21.28 -28.98
CA GLY A 218 12.02 22.31 -29.79
C GLY A 218 10.75 21.84 -30.52
N LEU A 219 10.30 20.60 -30.31
CA LEU A 219 9.06 20.05 -30.87
C LEU A 219 7.91 20.25 -29.90
N ASP A 220 6.73 20.64 -30.37
CA ASP A 220 5.54 20.80 -29.51
C ASP A 220 4.92 19.42 -29.20
N PHE A 221 5.10 18.95 -27.96
CA PHE A 221 4.55 17.68 -27.46
C PHE A 221 3.39 17.91 -26.49
N THR A 222 2.83 19.13 -26.42
CA THR A 222 1.70 19.46 -25.56
C THR A 222 0.48 18.52 -25.73
N PRO A 223 0.20 17.92 -26.91
CA PRO A 223 -0.87 16.93 -27.03
C PRO A 223 -0.71 15.67 -26.15
N LEU A 224 0.49 15.39 -25.63
CA LEU A 224 0.75 14.28 -24.70
C LEU A 224 0.52 14.65 -23.22
N GLN A 225 0.36 15.93 -22.88
CA GLN A 225 0.17 16.37 -21.50
C GLN A 225 -1.04 15.73 -20.80
N PRO A 226 -2.22 15.55 -21.45
CA PRO A 226 -3.35 14.87 -20.81
C PRO A 226 -3.03 13.42 -20.42
N LEU A 227 -2.26 12.70 -21.25
CA LEU A 227 -1.83 11.34 -20.96
C LEU A 227 -0.81 11.33 -19.82
N ALA A 228 0.18 12.22 -19.86
CA ALA A 228 1.17 12.36 -18.81
C ALA A 228 0.52 12.69 -17.45
N LEU A 229 -0.51 13.54 -17.44
CA LEU A 229 -1.25 13.89 -16.23
C LEU A 229 -1.95 12.68 -15.62
N GLN A 230 -2.63 11.88 -16.43
CA GLN A 230 -3.22 10.61 -15.97
C GLN A 230 -2.16 9.63 -15.45
N GLU A 231 -1.02 9.53 -16.11
CA GLU A 231 0.03 8.59 -15.74
C GLU A 231 0.74 9.00 -14.44
N PHE A 232 1.13 10.27 -14.32
CA PHE A 232 2.02 10.73 -13.25
C PHE A 232 1.29 11.35 -12.07
N PHE A 233 0.12 11.97 -12.27
CA PHE A 233 -0.57 12.74 -11.23
C PHE A 233 -1.92 12.14 -10.79
N ALA A 234 -2.44 11.10 -11.46
CA ALA A 234 -3.67 10.45 -11.00
C ALA A 234 -3.47 9.69 -9.68
N LYS A 235 -2.29 9.13 -9.46
CA LYS A 235 -1.87 8.49 -8.20
C LYS A 235 -1.00 9.44 -7.38
N PRO A 236 -0.98 9.30 -6.04
CA PRO A 236 -0.04 10.04 -5.23
C PRO A 236 1.38 9.55 -5.47
N LYS A 237 2.35 10.45 -5.34
CA LYS A 237 3.77 10.09 -5.35
C LYS A 237 4.20 9.70 -3.93
N PHE A 238 4.43 8.41 -3.72
CA PHE A 238 5.12 7.92 -2.52
C PHE A 238 6.59 8.31 -2.54
N SER A 239 7.23 8.25 -1.38
CA SER A 239 8.66 8.55 -1.24
C SER A 239 9.04 9.98 -1.69
N HIS A 240 8.12 10.94 -1.60
CA HIS A 240 8.43 12.34 -1.83
C HIS A 240 9.20 12.88 -0.62
N LEU A 241 10.40 13.40 -0.86
CA LEU A 241 11.14 14.16 0.14
C LEU A 241 10.79 15.64 -0.05
N MET A 242 9.96 16.17 0.84
CA MET A 242 9.55 17.57 0.78
C MET A 242 10.60 18.45 1.46
N GLU A 243 11.04 19.50 0.79
CA GLU A 243 11.88 20.52 1.44
C GLU A 243 11.01 21.42 2.35
N PRO A 244 11.45 21.77 3.57
CA PRO A 244 10.72 22.70 4.44
C PRO A 244 10.37 24.03 3.76
N GLY A 245 11.22 24.46 2.84
CA GLY A 245 11.07 25.66 2.01
C GLY A 245 9.99 25.57 0.93
N ASP A 246 9.38 24.42 0.70
CA ASP A 246 8.29 24.26 -0.28
C ASP A 246 6.89 24.37 0.33
N ARG A 247 6.77 24.39 1.65
CA ARG A 247 5.48 24.61 2.33
C ARG A 247 4.93 26.00 2.05
N LEU A 248 3.65 26.09 1.72
CA LEU A 248 2.95 27.36 1.51
C LEU A 248 2.27 27.87 2.79
N ALA A 249 2.05 26.99 3.77
CA ALA A 249 1.45 27.31 5.06
C ALA A 249 2.03 26.42 6.16
N SER A 250 1.68 26.73 7.40
CA SER A 250 1.85 25.81 8.53
C SER A 250 1.03 24.53 8.32
N PRO A 251 1.57 23.34 8.63
CA PRO A 251 0.85 22.08 8.50
C PRO A 251 -0.31 21.96 9.50
N ALA A 252 -1.27 21.09 9.18
CA ALA A 252 -2.42 20.81 10.03
C ALA A 252 -2.68 19.31 10.12
N ASP A 253 -2.97 18.83 11.32
CA ASP A 253 -3.46 17.47 11.53
C ASP A 253 -4.91 17.39 11.06
N VAL A 254 -5.16 16.48 10.12
CA VAL A 254 -6.45 16.34 9.44
C VAL A 254 -7.21 15.10 9.85
N ILE A 255 -6.52 14.04 10.28
CA ILE A 255 -7.11 12.82 10.86
C ILE A 255 -6.32 12.50 12.13
N CYS A 256 -7.02 12.24 13.23
CA CYS A 256 -6.40 11.82 14.49
C CYS A 256 -7.04 10.52 14.96
N LEU A 257 -6.22 9.56 15.38
CA LEU A 257 -6.62 8.23 15.82
C LEU A 257 -6.23 8.06 17.30
N ASP A 258 -7.20 7.68 18.12
CA ASP A 258 -6.93 7.13 19.46
C ASP A 258 -6.96 5.60 19.36
N MET A 259 -5.79 4.98 19.52
CA MET A 259 -5.64 3.54 19.32
C MET A 259 -6.34 2.70 20.39
N HIS A 260 -6.76 3.31 21.50
CA HIS A 260 -7.52 2.62 22.55
C HIS A 260 -9.02 2.53 22.21
N THR A 261 -9.56 3.49 21.46
CA THR A 261 -11.00 3.58 21.20
C THR A 261 -11.39 3.32 19.75
N LEU A 262 -10.45 3.49 18.80
CA LEU A 262 -10.71 3.32 17.36
C LEU A 262 -11.30 1.94 17.06
N GLN A 263 -12.36 1.89 16.26
CA GLN A 263 -13.00 0.63 15.84
C GLN A 263 -12.67 0.33 14.38
N VAL A 264 -12.70 -0.95 14.01
CA VAL A 264 -12.48 -1.37 12.61
C VAL A 264 -13.49 -0.72 11.67
N ALA A 265 -14.74 -0.56 12.11
CA ALA A 265 -15.78 0.10 11.31
C ALA A 265 -15.47 1.57 10.98
N ASP A 266 -14.68 2.26 11.82
CA ASP A 266 -14.27 3.65 11.59
C ASP A 266 -13.24 3.75 10.44
N LEU A 267 -12.55 2.65 10.12
CA LEU A 267 -11.53 2.59 9.06
C LEU A 267 -12.13 2.59 7.64
N GLU A 268 -13.44 2.33 7.49
CA GLU A 268 -14.07 2.30 6.17
C GLU A 268 -14.10 3.67 5.50
N GLU A 269 -14.37 4.71 6.29
CA GLU A 269 -14.36 6.09 5.82
C GLU A 269 -13.98 7.04 6.96
N MET A 270 -12.89 7.79 6.76
CA MET A 270 -12.45 8.83 7.67
C MET A 270 -12.45 10.18 6.97
N GLN A 271 -12.96 11.21 7.63
CA GLN A 271 -13.02 12.56 7.09
C GLN A 271 -12.33 13.57 8.01
N GLY A 272 -11.49 14.39 7.40
CA GLY A 272 -10.80 15.51 8.02
C GLY A 272 -11.19 16.82 7.36
N LYS A 273 -11.16 17.92 8.12
CA LYS A 273 -11.28 19.28 7.57
C LYS A 273 -9.97 20.02 7.78
N PHE A 274 -9.63 20.88 6.82
CA PHE A 274 -8.45 21.73 6.93
C PHE A 274 -8.77 23.16 6.54
N GLN A 275 -7.99 24.08 7.11
CA GLN A 275 -7.96 25.48 6.70
C GLN A 275 -6.54 26.01 6.88
N PHE A 276 -5.92 26.34 5.76
CA PHE A 276 -4.58 26.91 5.70
C PHE A 276 -4.70 28.40 5.39
N ARG A 277 -3.95 29.21 6.14
CA ARG A 277 -3.62 30.58 5.76
C ARG A 277 -2.22 30.56 5.18
N LEU A 278 -2.05 31.05 3.96
CA LEU A 278 -0.75 30.99 3.30
C LEU A 278 0.22 31.99 3.89
N ASP A 279 1.42 31.53 4.20
CA ASP A 279 2.49 32.31 4.79
C ASP A 279 3.31 33.06 3.73
N LYS A 280 3.29 32.58 2.48
CA LYS A 280 4.03 33.16 1.36
C LYS A 280 3.32 32.99 0.02
N SER A 281 3.67 33.85 -0.92
CA SER A 281 3.26 33.73 -2.32
C SER A 281 4.08 32.65 -3.04
N GLY A 282 3.48 31.98 -4.01
CA GLY A 282 4.12 30.89 -4.74
C GLY A 282 3.15 30.18 -5.68
N VAL A 283 3.51 28.96 -6.08
CA VAL A 283 2.66 28.11 -6.93
C VAL A 283 2.20 26.90 -6.13
N PHE A 284 0.89 26.83 -5.87
CA PHE A 284 0.23 25.70 -5.26
C PHE A 284 0.12 24.54 -6.26
N HIS A 285 1.01 23.57 -6.11
CA HIS A 285 1.09 22.39 -6.98
C HIS A 285 0.30 21.20 -6.43
N GLY A 286 0.13 21.15 -5.12
CA GLY A 286 -0.27 19.92 -4.46
C GLY A 286 -0.40 20.06 -2.96
N PHE A 287 -0.91 19.00 -2.35
CA PHE A 287 -0.75 18.79 -0.93
C PHE A 287 0.32 17.74 -0.68
N THR A 288 1.07 17.90 0.41
CA THR A 288 1.91 16.82 0.93
C THR A 288 1.36 16.37 2.27
N ALA A 289 1.30 15.05 2.46
CA ALA A 289 0.89 14.43 3.70
C ALA A 289 2.00 13.57 4.30
N TRP A 290 1.99 13.48 5.61
CA TRP A 290 2.82 12.60 6.42
C TRP A 290 2.07 12.27 7.71
N PHE A 291 2.64 11.43 8.56
CA PHE A 291 2.03 11.10 9.84
C PHE A 291 2.99 11.26 11.00
N SER A 292 2.42 11.39 12.19
CA SER A 292 3.11 11.20 13.45
C SER A 292 2.39 10.19 14.31
N VAL A 293 3.13 9.50 15.18
CA VAL A 293 2.58 8.59 16.18
C VAL A 293 3.21 8.87 17.53
N CYS A 294 2.40 8.76 18.59
CA CYS A 294 2.81 9.02 19.96
C CYS A 294 2.77 7.74 20.79
N PHE A 295 3.78 7.57 21.65
CA PHE A 295 3.91 6.46 22.57
C PHE A 295 3.83 7.01 23.99
N ASN A 296 2.69 6.80 24.66
CA ASN A 296 2.49 7.30 26.02
C ASN A 296 3.40 6.54 27.01
N SER A 297 3.91 7.25 28.02
CA SER A 297 4.68 6.62 29.09
C SER A 297 3.81 5.65 29.90
N LEU A 298 4.42 4.55 30.34
CA LEU A 298 3.81 3.66 31.35
C LEU A 298 3.82 4.29 32.75
N GLU A 299 4.72 5.25 33.00
CA GLU A 299 4.77 6.00 34.25
C GLU A 299 3.80 7.18 34.21
N GLU A 300 2.98 7.33 35.26
CA GLU A 300 2.06 8.45 35.39
C GLU A 300 2.81 9.79 35.37
N GLY A 301 2.45 10.65 34.41
CA GLY A 301 3.13 11.94 34.20
C GLY A 301 4.45 11.86 33.43
N GLY A 302 4.87 10.68 32.97
CA GLY A 302 6.02 10.54 32.08
C GLY A 302 5.77 11.15 30.70
N ALA A 303 6.81 11.71 30.09
CA ALA A 303 6.70 12.36 28.79
C ALA A 303 6.47 11.30 27.68
N PRO A 304 5.53 11.55 26.74
CA PRO A 304 5.36 10.68 25.58
C PRO A 304 6.56 10.80 24.63
N VAL A 305 6.82 9.74 23.88
CA VAL A 305 7.76 9.73 22.76
C VAL A 305 6.98 9.91 21.46
N GLU A 306 7.50 10.69 20.52
CA GLU A 306 6.89 10.91 19.20
C GLU A 306 7.82 10.38 18.10
N LEU A 307 7.24 9.66 17.14
CA LEU A 307 7.84 9.40 15.84
C LEU A 307 7.11 10.26 14.80
N ASN A 308 7.81 11.18 14.16
CA ASN A 308 7.24 12.11 13.18
C ASN A 308 7.93 11.93 11.82
N THR A 309 7.14 11.72 10.77
CA THR A 309 7.64 11.53 9.39
C THR A 309 7.64 12.82 8.57
N GLY A 310 7.43 13.97 9.22
CA GLY A 310 7.37 15.28 8.59
C GLY A 310 8.73 15.82 8.13
N PRO A 311 8.72 16.89 7.32
CA PRO A 311 9.91 17.48 6.68
C PRO A 311 10.90 18.13 7.67
N ASP A 312 10.47 18.45 8.89
CA ASP A 312 11.33 19.05 9.92
C ASP A 312 12.01 17.99 10.81
N SER A 313 11.66 16.70 10.62
CA SER A 313 12.24 15.56 11.33
C SER A 313 13.26 14.85 10.46
N GLU A 314 14.05 13.94 11.05
CA GLU A 314 14.97 13.11 10.27
C GLU A 314 14.19 12.28 9.24
N PRO A 315 14.66 12.21 7.97
CA PRO A 315 13.97 11.46 6.93
C PRO A 315 13.85 9.97 7.28
N THR A 316 12.62 9.46 7.25
CA THR A 316 12.32 8.03 7.42
C THR A 316 12.19 7.33 6.06
N HIS A 317 12.05 6.00 6.07
CA HIS A 317 11.85 5.23 4.85
C HIS A 317 10.49 5.53 4.17
N TRP A 318 9.47 5.95 4.93
CA TRP A 318 8.19 6.42 4.38
C TRP A 318 8.35 7.72 3.58
N LYS A 319 9.25 8.61 4.03
CA LYS A 319 9.31 10.00 3.59
C LYS A 319 7.91 10.64 3.70
N GLN A 320 7.49 11.44 2.72
CA GLN A 320 6.15 12.02 2.64
C GLN A 320 5.43 11.57 1.36
N THR A 321 4.11 11.78 1.31
CA THR A 321 3.26 11.46 0.16
C THR A 321 2.77 12.75 -0.50
N LEU A 322 3.02 12.90 -1.80
CA LEU A 322 2.63 14.08 -2.57
C LEU A 322 1.38 13.83 -3.42
N PHE A 323 0.39 14.71 -3.29
CA PHE A 323 -0.85 14.74 -4.05
C PHE A 323 -0.85 15.92 -5.01
N MET A 324 -0.54 15.67 -6.28
CA MET A 324 -0.47 16.71 -7.31
C MET A 324 -1.85 17.11 -7.81
N LEU A 325 -2.09 18.42 -7.92
CA LEU A 325 -3.21 18.98 -8.68
C LEU A 325 -3.01 18.70 -10.18
N ASP A 326 -4.10 18.73 -10.93
CA ASP A 326 -4.06 18.67 -12.40
C ASP A 326 -3.45 19.94 -12.98
N GLU A 327 -3.86 21.09 -12.44
CA GLU A 327 -3.38 22.41 -12.84
C GLU A 327 -2.87 23.16 -11.60
N PRO A 328 -1.60 23.59 -11.58
CA PRO A 328 -1.06 24.40 -10.49
C PRO A 328 -1.73 25.78 -10.43
N VAL A 329 -1.92 26.31 -9.22
CA VAL A 329 -2.55 27.61 -8.99
C VAL A 329 -1.54 28.60 -8.41
N SER A 330 -1.43 29.78 -9.01
CA SER A 330 -0.64 30.86 -8.41
C SER A 330 -1.38 31.43 -7.21
N VAL A 331 -0.71 31.49 -6.07
CA VAL A 331 -1.30 31.93 -4.79
C VAL A 331 -0.44 32.99 -4.12
N HIS A 332 -1.07 33.81 -3.30
CA HIS A 332 -0.44 34.92 -2.60
C HIS A 332 -0.42 34.71 -1.09
N ALA A 333 0.56 35.33 -0.43
CA ALA A 333 0.59 35.40 1.03
C ALA A 333 -0.75 35.95 1.56
N ALA A 334 -1.24 35.37 2.65
CA ALA A 334 -2.54 35.61 3.28
C ALA A 334 -3.79 35.08 2.53
N ASP A 335 -3.65 34.50 1.34
CA ASP A 335 -4.74 33.69 0.75
C ASP A 335 -5.08 32.51 1.68
N ARG A 336 -6.27 31.95 1.51
CA ARG A 336 -6.78 30.84 2.31
C ARG A 336 -7.10 29.64 1.44
N ILE A 337 -6.66 28.47 1.86
CA ILE A 337 -7.04 27.18 1.26
C ILE A 337 -7.80 26.39 2.32
N SER A 338 -9.09 26.15 2.12
CA SER A 338 -9.93 25.38 3.02
C SER A 338 -10.57 24.21 2.32
N GLY A 339 -10.94 23.17 3.05
CA GLY A 339 -11.62 22.03 2.46
C GLY A 339 -11.64 20.80 3.34
N SER A 340 -11.67 19.64 2.71
CA SER A 340 -11.73 18.35 3.41
C SER A 340 -10.90 17.29 2.71
N ILE A 341 -10.37 16.38 3.52
CA ILE A 341 -9.76 15.12 3.10
C ILE A 341 -10.69 13.98 3.48
N ILE A 342 -10.86 13.01 2.60
CA ILE A 342 -11.65 11.80 2.85
C ILE A 342 -10.79 10.60 2.50
N LEU A 343 -10.53 9.72 3.46
CA LEU A 343 -9.88 8.44 3.26
C LEU A 343 -10.98 7.38 3.22
N ARG A 344 -11.19 6.76 2.06
CA ARG A 344 -12.20 5.71 1.89
C ARG A 344 -11.52 4.40 1.51
N ARG A 345 -11.75 3.36 2.31
CA ARG A 345 -11.23 2.03 2.05
C ARG A 345 -11.84 1.45 0.78
N ASN A 346 -11.07 0.66 0.05
CA ASN A 346 -11.59 -0.05 -1.10
C ASN A 346 -12.53 -1.18 -0.62
N PRO A 347 -13.75 -1.30 -1.17
CA PRO A 347 -14.72 -2.30 -0.72
C PRO A 347 -14.33 -3.75 -1.08
N VAL A 348 -13.47 -3.93 -2.09
CA VAL A 348 -13.01 -5.24 -2.56
C VAL A 348 -11.57 -5.48 -2.09
N TRP A 349 -10.64 -4.59 -2.46
CA TRP A 349 -9.21 -4.76 -2.20
C TRP A 349 -8.81 -4.14 -0.86
N ARG A 350 -8.96 -4.90 0.22
CA ARG A 350 -9.05 -4.40 1.60
C ARG A 350 -7.77 -3.77 2.15
N ARG A 351 -6.62 -3.94 1.49
CA ARG A 351 -5.35 -3.24 1.75
C ARG A 351 -5.24 -1.85 1.12
N HIS A 352 -6.20 -1.49 0.27
CA HIS A 352 -6.18 -0.27 -0.53
C HIS A 352 -7.22 0.75 -0.07
N LEU A 353 -6.96 2.02 -0.37
CA LEU A 353 -7.87 3.12 -0.13
C LEU A 353 -7.81 4.15 -1.28
N THR A 354 -8.76 5.06 -1.27
CA THR A 354 -8.74 6.28 -2.07
C THR A 354 -8.70 7.48 -1.14
N VAL A 355 -7.80 8.42 -1.42
CA VAL A 355 -7.78 9.72 -0.75
C VAL A 355 -8.46 10.74 -1.64
N THR A 356 -9.57 11.33 -1.20
CA THR A 356 -10.24 12.42 -1.90
C THR A 356 -9.96 13.73 -1.20
N LEU A 357 -9.42 14.69 -1.94
CA LEU A 357 -9.17 16.05 -1.49
C LEU A 357 -10.16 16.99 -2.17
N HIS A 358 -10.89 17.75 -1.36
CA HIS A 358 -11.70 18.89 -1.78
C HIS A 358 -11.02 20.15 -1.26
N TRP A 359 -10.89 21.18 -2.09
CA TRP A 359 -10.31 22.44 -1.67
C TRP A 359 -10.99 23.63 -2.34
N ASP A 360 -11.03 24.72 -1.60
CA ASP A 360 -11.46 26.04 -2.03
C ASP A 360 -10.35 27.03 -1.66
N ILE A 361 -9.96 27.83 -2.64
CA ILE A 361 -8.99 28.91 -2.52
C ILE A 361 -9.78 30.21 -2.49
N SER A 362 -9.63 30.97 -1.41
CA SER A 362 -10.26 32.27 -1.24
C SER A 362 -9.20 33.31 -0.86
N GLY A 363 -9.18 34.43 -1.58
CA GLY A 363 -8.05 35.34 -1.48
C GLY A 363 -8.14 36.56 -2.39
N HIS A 364 -6.99 37.18 -2.61
CA HIS A 364 -6.89 38.53 -3.16
C HIS A 364 -7.34 38.67 -4.62
N THR A 365 -7.23 37.63 -5.44
CA THR A 365 -7.40 37.76 -6.91
C THR A 365 -8.12 36.59 -7.57
N GLN A 366 -8.44 35.52 -6.84
CA GLN A 366 -9.08 34.35 -7.44
C GLN A 366 -9.87 33.55 -6.41
N GLU A 367 -11.07 33.13 -6.82
CA GLU A 367 -11.76 31.99 -6.23
C GLU A 367 -11.51 30.80 -7.15
N ALA A 368 -10.95 29.73 -6.60
CA ALA A 368 -10.74 28.48 -7.31
C ALA A 368 -11.13 27.34 -6.39
N ALA A 369 -11.88 26.39 -6.92
CA ALA A 369 -12.30 25.20 -6.19
C ALA A 369 -11.90 23.96 -6.99
N GLY A 370 -11.56 22.90 -6.29
CA GLY A 370 -11.19 21.64 -6.91
C GLY A 370 -11.52 20.45 -6.04
N MET A 371 -11.66 19.31 -6.69
CA MET A 371 -11.81 18.01 -6.07
C MET A 371 -11.00 17.01 -6.88
N LYS A 372 -10.20 16.20 -6.20
CA LYS A 372 -9.47 15.11 -6.84
C LYS A 372 -9.37 13.90 -5.93
N SER A 373 -9.55 12.73 -6.53
CA SER A 373 -9.44 11.43 -5.87
C SER A 373 -8.18 10.72 -6.31
N PHE A 374 -7.42 10.25 -5.34
CA PHE A 374 -6.11 9.61 -5.50
C PHE A 374 -6.22 8.16 -5.03
N PRO A 375 -6.37 7.20 -5.95
CA PRO A 375 -6.32 5.79 -5.61
C PRO A 375 -4.92 5.45 -5.07
N MET A 376 -4.84 4.90 -3.86
CA MET A 376 -3.59 4.50 -3.19
C MET A 376 -3.27 3.05 -3.54
N TRP A 377 -2.32 2.87 -4.47
CA TRP A 377 -1.83 1.58 -4.93
C TRP A 377 -0.33 1.74 -5.19
N ARG A 378 0.44 0.66 -5.01
CA ARG A 378 1.81 0.64 -5.51
C ARG A 378 1.84 0.52 -7.02
#